data_AF-A0A497G7S5-F1
#
_entry.id   AF-A0A497G7S5-F1
#
_cell.length_a   1.000
_cell.length_b   1.000
_cell.length_c   1.000
_cell.angle_alpha   90.00
_cell.angle_beta   90.00
_cell.angle_gamma   90.00
#
_symmetry.space_group_name_H-M   'P 1'
#
loop_
_entity.id
_entity.type
_entity.pdbx_description
1 polymer ?
#
loop_
_entity_poly.entity_id
_entity_poly.type
_entity_poly.pdbx_seq_one_letter_code
_entity_poly.pdbx_strand_id
1 'polypeptide(L)'
;MSLGREIRLSRILDPSDGRAVVVAADHGLMLGPIPGAAELEKTLRKVVRGKPDAVLLSPGQIKRLYHLFKGRTAPAVLMRADWTNAFRDRTYTLPARSIAFSQISDVKRALALGASGIVTYFFVGYDDENLESHHFELMANFARECERAGMPLIVEPLPRGPRATKTNYVDLIVMGVRLAVEAGADALKAPYTGDPDTFRRVIRAAAGTPVLILGGYRAKSLRDLLEVVEEVVSVGGSGVVFGRNVLQADDPARLLSQIRAIVHEGRKAREIVFELKRPFRIVVDYRLCTGCRICVLACSSIHYGMFDERLSAIKVLGSWPGPFKPVVCTQCGLCVKACQYGALTMSPETGGLVWNRERCTLCGACVEACPLGIVGIVGKQLVICDMCRGAPECVYWCPRDALSVKPIGDK
;
A
#
# COMPACT_ATOMS: atom_id res chain seq x y z
N MET A 1 5.69 29.20 0.60
CA MET A 1 4.92 28.77 1.80
C MET A 1 5.42 29.58 2.99
N SER A 2 4.56 30.00 3.93
CA SER A 2 5.01 30.70 5.15
C SER A 2 5.74 29.74 6.09
N LEU A 3 6.74 30.22 6.84
CA LEU A 3 7.54 29.41 7.79
C LEU A 3 6.68 28.53 8.72
N GLY A 4 5.62 29.08 9.31
CA GLY A 4 4.74 28.33 10.22
C GLY A 4 3.95 27.20 9.56
N ARG A 5 3.64 27.34 8.26
CA ARG A 5 3.00 26.26 7.46
C ARG A 5 4.00 25.14 7.22
N GLU A 6 5.22 25.49 6.82
CA GLU A 6 6.29 24.51 6.56
C GLU A 6 6.65 23.68 7.79
N ILE A 7 6.79 24.32 8.96
CA ILE A 7 7.05 23.62 10.24
C ILE A 7 5.90 22.68 10.63
N ARG A 8 4.66 23.03 10.31
CA ARG A 8 3.50 22.18 10.63
C ARG A 8 3.37 21.04 9.62
N LEU A 9 3.59 21.32 8.35
CA LEU A 9 3.54 20.33 7.28
C LEU A 9 4.65 19.28 7.45
N SER A 10 5.83 19.67 7.93
CA SER A 10 6.94 18.74 8.24
C SER A 10 6.67 17.80 9.41
N ARG A 11 5.61 18.04 10.20
CA ARG A 11 5.14 17.06 11.20
C ARG A 11 4.25 15.99 10.59
N ILE A 12 3.72 16.24 9.38
CA ILE A 12 2.83 15.34 8.65
C ILE A 12 3.65 14.59 7.62
N LEU A 13 4.37 15.30 6.75
CA LEU A 13 5.28 14.77 5.74
C LEU A 13 6.70 14.75 6.32
N ASP A 14 7.34 13.59 6.33
CA ASP A 14 8.71 13.47 6.83
C ASP A 14 9.67 14.29 5.93
N PRO A 15 10.45 15.23 6.48
CA PRO A 15 11.33 16.09 5.68
C PRO A 15 12.43 15.33 4.92
N SER A 16 12.76 14.11 5.33
CA SER A 16 13.82 13.33 4.71
C SER A 16 13.41 12.75 3.35
N ASP A 17 12.12 12.49 3.14
CA ASP A 17 11.60 11.87 1.91
C ASP A 17 10.37 12.59 1.30
N GLY A 18 9.78 13.54 2.02
CA GLY A 18 8.57 14.26 1.61
C GLY A 18 7.29 13.42 1.63
N ARG A 19 7.25 12.33 2.42
CA ARG A 19 6.17 11.33 2.41
C ARG A 19 5.51 11.16 3.78
N ALA A 20 4.33 10.54 3.80
CA ALA A 20 3.64 10.18 5.04
C ALA A 20 2.73 8.94 4.95
N VAL A 21 2.57 8.30 6.09
CA VAL A 21 1.56 7.30 6.40
C VAL A 21 0.58 7.88 7.42
N VAL A 22 -0.58 8.28 6.93
CA VAL A 22 -1.65 8.91 7.71
C VAL A 22 -2.80 7.93 7.94
N VAL A 23 -3.36 7.93 9.15
CA VAL A 23 -4.56 7.14 9.47
C VAL A 23 -5.78 8.05 9.61
N ALA A 24 -6.81 7.81 8.80
CA ALA A 24 -8.08 8.52 8.91
C ALA A 24 -9.03 7.81 9.88
N ALA A 25 -9.45 8.51 10.93
CA ALA A 25 -10.34 7.99 11.96
C ALA A 25 -11.49 8.95 12.29
N ASP A 26 -11.85 9.79 11.33
CA ASP A 26 -12.96 10.74 11.34
C ASP A 26 -14.30 10.14 10.83
N HIS A 27 -14.29 8.92 10.29
CA HIS A 27 -15.47 8.25 9.70
C HIS A 27 -16.74 8.32 10.55
N GLY A 28 -16.61 8.22 11.88
CA GLY A 28 -17.75 8.27 12.80
C GLY A 28 -18.57 9.57 12.71
N LEU A 29 -17.93 10.67 12.31
CA LEU A 29 -18.58 11.97 12.07
C LEU A 29 -19.62 11.90 10.94
N MET A 30 -19.36 11.10 9.92
CA MET A 30 -20.21 10.99 8.72
C MET A 30 -21.07 9.73 8.73
N LEU A 31 -20.54 8.60 9.20
CA LEU A 31 -21.10 7.27 9.04
C LEU A 31 -21.62 6.64 10.33
N GLY A 32 -21.36 7.26 11.49
CA GLY A 32 -21.67 6.66 12.79
C GLY A 32 -20.71 5.52 13.16
N PRO A 33 -21.11 4.62 14.08
CA PRO A 33 -20.22 3.64 14.70
C PRO A 33 -19.90 2.44 13.78
N ILE A 34 -19.14 2.69 12.71
CA ILE A 34 -18.67 1.62 11.81
C ILE A 34 -17.65 0.71 12.53
N PRO A 35 -17.46 -0.54 12.07
CA PRO A 35 -16.41 -1.41 12.59
C PRO A 35 -15.05 -0.73 12.61
N GLY A 36 -14.30 -0.90 13.70
CA GLY A 36 -13.03 -0.23 13.97
C GLY A 36 -13.16 1.18 14.55
N ALA A 37 -14.25 1.90 14.28
CA ALA A 37 -14.50 3.25 14.82
C ALA A 37 -15.51 3.28 15.99
N ALA A 38 -16.25 2.19 16.22
CA ALA A 38 -17.20 2.07 17.34
C ALA A 38 -16.51 2.23 18.72
N GLU A 39 -15.41 1.52 18.95
CA GLU A 39 -14.54 1.65 20.14
C GLU A 39 -13.25 2.42 19.80
N LEU A 40 -13.38 3.65 19.27
CA LEU A 40 -12.27 4.35 18.62
C LEU A 40 -10.98 4.47 19.47
N GLU A 41 -11.07 4.70 20.78
CA GLU A 41 -9.89 4.81 21.65
C GLU A 41 -9.08 3.51 21.68
N LYS A 42 -9.75 2.36 21.81
CA LYS A 42 -9.13 1.04 21.82
C LYS A 42 -8.41 0.76 20.51
N THR A 43 -9.03 1.14 19.38
CA THR A 43 -8.42 1.03 18.06
C THR A 43 -7.23 1.97 17.92
N LEU A 44 -7.35 3.24 18.32
CA LEU A 44 -6.28 4.24 18.18
C LEU A 44 -5.06 3.91 19.05
N ARG A 45 -5.22 3.27 20.20
CA ARG A 45 -4.07 2.75 20.97
C ARG A 45 -3.25 1.74 20.16
N LYS A 46 -3.89 0.90 19.35
CA LYS A 46 -3.17 -0.01 18.44
C LYS A 46 -2.51 0.77 17.30
N VAL A 47 -3.22 1.71 16.70
CA VAL A 47 -2.72 2.57 15.62
C VAL A 47 -1.48 3.36 16.03
N VAL A 48 -1.52 4.06 17.17
CA VAL A 48 -0.39 4.87 17.65
C VAL A 48 0.85 4.03 17.93
N ARG A 49 0.70 2.77 18.38
CA ARG A 49 1.84 1.83 18.50
C ARG A 49 2.49 1.49 17.15
N GLY A 50 1.71 1.51 16.07
CA GLY A 50 2.21 1.41 14.69
C GLY A 50 2.92 2.66 14.18
N LYS A 51 2.98 3.73 15.00
CA LYS A 51 3.67 4.99 14.73
C LYS A 51 3.34 5.58 13.34
N PRO A 52 2.07 5.88 13.02
CA PRO A 52 1.78 6.67 11.82
C PRO A 52 2.42 8.05 11.95
N ASP A 53 2.56 8.78 10.85
CA ASP A 53 3.09 10.16 10.90
C ASP A 53 2.00 11.14 11.33
N ALA A 54 0.75 10.89 10.91
CA ALA A 54 -0.39 11.65 11.36
C ALA A 54 -1.67 10.82 11.53
N VAL A 55 -2.61 11.32 12.34
CA VAL A 55 -3.96 10.79 12.46
C VAL A 55 -4.99 11.89 12.23
N LEU A 56 -5.91 11.65 11.30
CA LEU A 56 -7.03 12.53 11.00
C LEU A 56 -8.24 12.19 11.87
N LEU A 57 -8.75 13.19 12.58
CA LEU A 57 -9.85 13.07 13.53
C LEU A 57 -10.86 14.20 13.36
N SER A 58 -12.09 13.97 13.84
CA SER A 58 -13.06 15.04 14.01
C SER A 58 -12.73 15.92 15.22
N PRO A 59 -13.18 17.19 15.27
CA PRO A 59 -12.84 18.09 16.37
C PRO A 59 -13.26 17.55 17.75
N GLY A 60 -14.39 16.85 17.82
CA GLY A 60 -14.87 16.21 19.04
C GLY A 60 -13.99 15.04 19.50
N GLN A 61 -13.51 14.22 18.58
CA GLN A 61 -12.62 13.10 18.91
C GLN A 61 -11.22 13.58 19.29
N ILE A 62 -10.73 14.68 18.70
CA ILE A 62 -9.47 15.30 19.13
C ILE A 62 -9.56 15.68 20.61
N LYS A 63 -10.61 16.41 21.01
CA LYS A 63 -10.80 16.82 22.41
C LYS A 63 -10.89 15.64 23.37
N ARG A 64 -11.56 14.55 22.98
CA ARG A 64 -11.74 13.36 23.81
C ARG A 64 -10.47 12.49 23.92
N LEU A 65 -9.71 12.38 22.83
CA LEU A 65 -8.62 11.40 22.67
C LEU A 65 -7.23 12.05 22.62
N TYR A 66 -7.12 13.33 22.96
CA TYR A 66 -5.89 14.11 22.92
C TYR A 66 -4.73 13.48 23.71
N HIS A 67 -5.02 12.69 24.76
CA HIS A 67 -4.00 12.00 25.55
C HIS A 67 -3.17 11.00 24.74
N LEU A 68 -3.69 10.49 23.63
CA LEU A 68 -2.95 9.60 22.72
C LEU A 68 -1.92 10.34 21.85
N PHE A 69 -2.01 11.68 21.78
CA PHE A 69 -1.21 12.54 20.90
C PHE A 69 -0.25 13.45 21.67
N LYS A 70 -0.02 13.17 22.95
CA LYS A 70 0.93 13.91 23.79
C LYS A 70 2.34 13.36 23.61
N GLY A 71 3.32 14.27 23.50
CA GLY A 71 4.75 13.95 23.52
C GLY A 71 5.45 14.22 22.19
N ARG A 72 6.79 14.24 22.24
CA ARG A 72 7.64 14.59 21.08
C ARG A 72 7.53 13.58 19.94
N THR A 73 7.29 12.32 20.27
CA THR A 73 7.21 11.21 19.31
C THR A 73 5.77 10.84 18.95
N ALA A 74 4.79 11.62 19.38
CA ALA A 74 3.39 11.38 19.06
C ALA A 74 3.11 11.77 17.59
N PRO A 75 2.22 11.04 16.89
CA PRO A 75 1.81 11.41 15.54
C PRO A 75 1.20 12.81 15.51
N ALA A 76 1.35 13.50 14.39
CA ALA A 76 0.64 14.74 14.14
C ALA A 76 -0.87 14.52 14.14
N VAL A 77 -1.61 15.55 14.58
CA VAL A 77 -3.08 15.54 14.57
C VAL A 77 -3.56 16.36 13.38
N LEU A 78 -4.33 15.75 12.51
CA LEU A 78 -5.07 16.42 11.45
C LEU A 78 -6.53 16.56 11.88
N MET A 79 -7.12 17.73 11.64
CA MET A 79 -8.51 17.99 11.98
C MET A 79 -9.39 18.04 10.72
N ARG A 80 -10.40 17.19 10.68
CA ARG A 80 -11.52 17.30 9.73
C ARG A 80 -12.32 18.57 10.05
N ALA A 81 -12.36 19.53 9.14
CA ALA A 81 -13.05 20.81 9.40
C ALA A 81 -14.47 20.91 8.83
N ASP A 82 -14.88 19.93 8.03
CA ASP A 82 -16.19 19.86 7.39
C ASP A 82 -16.88 18.51 7.59
N TRP A 83 -18.18 18.49 7.35
CA TRP A 83 -19.05 17.33 7.42
C TRP A 83 -19.73 17.11 6.08
N THR A 84 -20.03 15.85 5.74
CA THR A 84 -20.84 15.50 4.58
C THR A 84 -21.65 14.22 4.78
N ASN A 85 -22.77 14.11 4.07
CA ASN A 85 -23.53 12.86 3.95
C ASN A 85 -23.16 12.04 2.69
N ALA A 86 -22.22 12.49 1.85
CA ALA A 86 -21.95 11.95 0.50
C ALA A 86 -21.58 10.45 0.47
N PHE A 87 -21.18 9.89 1.60
CA PHE A 87 -20.76 8.49 1.73
C PHE A 87 -21.88 7.55 2.22
N ARG A 88 -23.08 8.06 2.48
CA ARG A 88 -24.24 7.29 2.95
C ARG A 88 -25.04 6.75 1.77
N ASP A 89 -24.60 5.62 1.23
CA ASP A 89 -25.33 4.92 0.17
C ASP A 89 -26.65 4.31 0.65
N ARG A 90 -27.39 3.66 -0.26
CA ARG A 90 -28.73 3.07 0.00
C ARG A 90 -28.75 2.00 1.09
N THR A 91 -27.59 1.46 1.49
CA THR A 91 -27.46 0.43 2.52
C THR A 91 -27.29 0.99 3.94
N TYR A 92 -27.08 2.31 4.08
CA TYR A 92 -26.93 2.95 5.39
C TYR A 92 -28.27 3.16 6.10
N THR A 93 -28.22 3.20 7.43
CA THR A 93 -29.38 3.49 8.30
C THR A 93 -30.06 4.83 7.97
N LEU A 94 -29.27 5.81 7.52
CA LEU A 94 -29.77 7.10 7.04
C LEU A 94 -29.19 7.40 5.66
N PRO A 95 -29.76 6.85 4.58
CA PRO A 95 -29.26 7.03 3.23
C PRO A 95 -29.41 8.48 2.76
N ALA A 96 -28.41 9.01 2.06
CA ALA A 96 -28.49 10.34 1.46
C ALA A 96 -29.32 10.32 0.17
N ARG A 97 -30.22 11.30 0.01
CA ARG A 97 -30.98 11.53 -1.24
C ARG A 97 -30.31 12.56 -2.15
N SER A 98 -29.67 13.55 -1.55
CA SER A 98 -28.80 14.53 -2.18
C SER A 98 -27.54 14.68 -1.35
N ILE A 99 -26.44 15.04 -2.01
CA ILE A 99 -25.17 15.32 -1.34
C ILE A 99 -25.29 16.68 -0.65
N ALA A 100 -24.95 16.71 0.63
CA ALA A 100 -24.83 17.91 1.43
C ALA A 100 -23.45 17.94 2.09
N PHE A 101 -22.95 19.14 2.30
CA PHE A 101 -21.72 19.41 3.05
C PHE A 101 -21.91 20.64 3.92
N SER A 102 -21.10 20.77 4.95
CA SER A 102 -21.13 21.93 5.83
C SER A 102 -19.80 22.10 6.55
N GLN A 103 -19.38 23.34 6.73
CA GLN A 103 -18.28 23.67 7.62
C GLN A 103 -18.70 23.43 9.08
N ILE A 104 -17.90 22.66 9.83
CA ILE A 104 -18.17 22.34 11.25
C ILE A 104 -17.10 22.88 12.21
N SER A 105 -16.04 23.47 11.66
CA SER A 105 -14.91 24.03 12.42
C SER A 105 -14.22 25.12 11.64
N ASP A 106 -13.34 25.86 12.29
CA ASP A 106 -12.50 26.90 11.69
C ASP A 106 -11.02 26.70 12.06
N VAL A 107 -10.17 27.59 11.54
CA VAL A 107 -8.73 27.56 11.77
C VAL A 107 -8.35 27.87 13.23
N LYS A 108 -9.10 28.75 13.90
CA LYS A 108 -8.85 29.11 15.31
C LYS A 108 -9.05 27.89 16.22
N ARG A 109 -10.09 27.09 15.96
CA ARG A 109 -10.36 25.84 16.67
C ARG A 109 -9.29 24.78 16.38
N ALA A 110 -8.80 24.70 15.14
CA ALA A 110 -7.69 23.80 14.80
C ALA A 110 -6.44 24.10 15.64
N LEU A 111 -6.08 25.39 15.71
CA LEU A 111 -4.97 25.88 16.53
C LEU A 111 -5.19 25.57 18.02
N ALA A 112 -6.38 25.86 18.55
CA ALA A 112 -6.71 25.60 19.96
C ALA A 112 -6.65 24.11 20.33
N LEU A 113 -6.95 23.22 19.38
CA LEU A 113 -6.87 21.77 19.56
C LEU A 113 -5.47 21.20 19.32
N GLY A 114 -4.49 22.04 18.95
CA GLY A 114 -3.12 21.61 18.65
C GLY A 114 -2.97 20.83 17.34
N ALA A 115 -3.91 21.00 16.41
CA ALA A 115 -3.82 20.36 15.10
C ALA A 115 -2.62 20.89 14.32
N SER A 116 -1.97 20.00 13.58
CA SER A 116 -0.87 20.32 12.65
C SER A 116 -1.37 20.61 11.24
N GLY A 117 -2.64 20.33 10.92
CA GLY A 117 -3.24 20.61 9.63
C GLY A 117 -4.75 20.45 9.66
N ILE A 118 -5.41 21.08 8.69
CA ILE A 118 -6.85 20.95 8.44
C ILE A 118 -7.06 20.08 7.21
N VAL A 119 -8.10 19.25 7.24
CA VAL A 119 -8.55 18.47 6.09
C VAL A 119 -9.98 18.81 5.74
N THR A 120 -10.24 19.15 4.49
CA THR A 120 -11.57 19.42 3.94
C THR A 120 -11.85 18.51 2.75
N TYR A 121 -13.13 18.27 2.47
CA TYR A 121 -13.57 17.70 1.21
C TYR A 121 -13.61 18.79 0.13
N PHE A 122 -13.53 18.34 -1.12
CA PHE A 122 -13.99 19.09 -2.27
C PHE A 122 -14.61 18.09 -3.25
N PHE A 123 -15.88 18.25 -3.56
CA PHE A 123 -16.59 17.32 -4.43
C PHE A 123 -16.78 17.94 -5.81
N VAL A 124 -16.60 17.14 -6.85
CA VAL A 124 -16.84 17.50 -8.25
C VAL A 124 -17.79 16.50 -8.89
N GLY A 125 -18.48 16.90 -9.95
CA GLY A 125 -19.45 16.04 -10.65
C GLY A 125 -20.89 16.17 -10.14
N TYR A 126 -21.20 17.30 -9.51
CA TYR A 126 -22.57 17.74 -9.25
C TYR A 126 -23.31 18.04 -10.55
N ASP A 127 -24.62 17.84 -10.54
CA ASP A 127 -25.53 18.35 -11.55
C ASP A 127 -26.02 19.77 -11.23
N ASP A 128 -25.97 20.17 -9.96
CA ASP A 128 -26.23 21.52 -9.45
C ASP A 128 -24.94 22.36 -9.37
N GLU A 129 -24.83 23.35 -10.25
CA GLU A 129 -23.69 24.26 -10.35
C GLU A 129 -23.59 25.22 -9.15
N ASN A 130 -24.71 25.55 -8.49
CA ASN A 130 -24.68 26.39 -7.28
C ASN A 130 -24.06 25.61 -6.12
N LEU A 131 -24.34 24.30 -6.03
CA LEU A 131 -23.76 23.43 -5.02
C LEU A 131 -22.24 23.26 -5.21
N GLU A 132 -21.79 23.10 -6.46
CA GLU A 132 -20.36 23.04 -6.79
C GLU A 132 -19.65 24.36 -6.47
N SER A 133 -20.24 25.50 -6.90
CA SER A 133 -19.73 26.84 -6.63
C SER A 133 -19.62 27.10 -5.13
N HIS A 134 -20.65 26.76 -4.35
CA HIS A 134 -20.63 26.91 -2.90
C HIS A 134 -19.55 26.04 -2.23
N HIS A 135 -19.34 24.80 -2.71
CA HIS A 135 -18.27 23.95 -2.15
C HIS A 135 -16.88 24.51 -2.47
N PHE A 136 -16.70 25.02 -3.69
CA PHE A 136 -15.47 25.68 -4.10
C PHE A 136 -15.20 26.93 -3.26
N GLU A 137 -16.23 27.75 -2.99
CA GLU A 137 -16.14 28.92 -2.13
C GLU A 137 -15.68 28.53 -0.71
N LEU A 138 -16.25 27.48 -0.11
CA LEU A 138 -15.82 26.98 1.20
C LEU A 138 -14.34 26.56 1.20
N MET A 139 -13.90 25.80 0.19
CA MET A 139 -12.50 25.41 0.05
C MET A 139 -11.58 26.64 -0.07
N ALA A 140 -11.92 27.61 -0.92
CA ALA A 140 -11.16 28.83 -1.10
C ALA A 140 -11.12 29.68 0.17
N ASN A 141 -12.21 29.72 0.94
CA ASN A 141 -12.26 30.39 2.24
C ASN A 141 -11.28 29.74 3.23
N PHE A 142 -11.29 28.41 3.35
CA PHE A 142 -10.34 27.69 4.18
C PHE A 142 -8.90 27.96 3.77
N ALA A 143 -8.59 27.98 2.47
CA ALA A 143 -7.24 28.26 1.99
C ALA A 143 -6.75 29.64 2.43
N ARG A 144 -7.58 30.69 2.28
CA ARG A 144 -7.24 32.05 2.74
C ARG A 144 -7.07 32.14 4.25
N GLU A 145 -7.92 31.48 5.04
CA GLU A 145 -7.81 31.50 6.49
C GLU A 145 -6.59 30.71 6.99
N CYS A 146 -6.32 29.56 6.38
CA CYS A 146 -5.16 28.72 6.66
C CYS A 146 -3.86 29.46 6.35
N GLU A 147 -3.82 30.16 5.22
CA GLU A 147 -2.71 31.01 4.83
C GLU A 147 -2.38 32.07 5.88
N ARG A 148 -3.39 32.83 6.30
CA ARG A 148 -3.23 33.91 7.30
C ARG A 148 -2.74 33.39 8.64
N ALA A 149 -3.17 32.19 9.02
CA ALA A 149 -2.86 31.59 10.33
C ALA A 149 -1.59 30.73 10.33
N GLY A 150 -0.99 30.49 9.16
CA GLY A 150 0.13 29.56 9.03
C GLY A 150 -0.26 28.09 9.27
N MET A 151 -1.51 27.71 8.99
CA MET A 151 -2.04 26.35 9.13
C MET A 151 -2.00 25.63 7.78
N PRO A 152 -1.46 24.40 7.67
CA PRO A 152 -1.56 23.62 6.44
C PRO A 152 -3.00 23.21 6.10
N LEU A 153 -3.39 23.39 4.84
CA LEU A 153 -4.65 22.89 4.29
C LEU A 153 -4.40 21.64 3.42
N ILE A 154 -5.06 20.54 3.77
CA ILE A 154 -5.13 19.34 2.96
C ILE A 154 -6.53 19.24 2.34
N VAL A 155 -6.62 19.24 1.02
CA VAL A 155 -7.91 19.10 0.33
C VAL A 155 -8.10 17.67 -0.16
N GLU A 156 -9.30 17.13 0.03
CA GLU A 156 -9.72 15.81 -0.42
C GLU A 156 -10.66 15.92 -1.63
N PRO A 157 -10.12 16.12 -2.86
CA PRO A 157 -10.93 16.18 -4.08
C PRO A 157 -11.50 14.81 -4.43
N LEU A 158 -12.81 14.74 -4.63
CA LEU A 158 -13.54 13.50 -4.85
C LEU A 158 -14.63 13.66 -5.92
N PRO A 159 -14.64 12.82 -6.97
CA PRO A 159 -15.78 12.75 -7.87
C PRO A 159 -17.00 12.18 -7.12
N ARG A 160 -18.02 13.00 -6.91
CA ARG A 160 -19.29 12.64 -6.26
C ARG A 160 -20.42 13.44 -6.91
N GLY A 161 -21.50 12.73 -7.25
CA GLY A 161 -22.70 13.33 -7.81
C GLY A 161 -23.14 12.64 -9.10
N PRO A 162 -24.27 13.06 -9.67
CA PRO A 162 -24.87 12.39 -10.84
C PRO A 162 -24.01 12.46 -12.11
N ARG A 163 -23.11 13.45 -12.25
CA ARG A 163 -22.21 13.58 -13.40
C ARG A 163 -20.92 12.76 -13.25
N ALA A 164 -20.66 12.17 -12.08
CA ALA A 164 -19.53 11.28 -11.87
C ALA A 164 -19.85 9.86 -12.37
N THR A 165 -19.23 9.49 -13.49
CA THR A 165 -19.38 8.18 -14.14
C THR A 165 -18.07 7.43 -14.14
N LYS A 166 -18.07 6.13 -14.51
CA LYS A 166 -16.82 5.37 -14.65
C LYS A 166 -15.90 5.94 -15.73
N THR A 167 -16.46 6.45 -16.82
CA THR A 167 -15.70 6.92 -17.99
C THR A 167 -14.92 8.20 -17.71
N ASN A 168 -15.51 9.14 -16.97
CA ASN A 168 -14.89 10.43 -16.65
C ASN A 168 -14.29 10.48 -15.22
N TYR A 169 -14.31 9.37 -14.47
CA TYR A 169 -13.90 9.37 -13.06
C TYR A 169 -12.46 9.89 -12.86
N VAL A 170 -11.52 9.42 -13.68
CA VAL A 170 -10.12 9.84 -13.63
C VAL A 170 -9.98 11.31 -14.01
N ASP A 171 -10.69 11.76 -15.04
CA ASP A 171 -10.64 13.15 -15.50
C ASP A 171 -11.19 14.11 -14.44
N LEU A 172 -12.25 13.70 -13.73
CA LEU A 172 -12.79 14.45 -12.60
C LEU A 172 -11.80 14.51 -11.42
N ILE A 173 -11.05 13.45 -11.13
CA ILE A 173 -9.98 13.50 -10.11
C ILE A 173 -8.90 14.50 -10.54
N VAL A 174 -8.44 14.41 -11.79
CA VAL A 174 -7.40 15.30 -12.35
C VAL A 174 -7.84 16.76 -12.26
N MET A 175 -9.08 17.05 -12.67
CA MET A 175 -9.67 18.38 -12.58
C MET A 175 -9.79 18.85 -11.13
N GLY A 176 -10.38 18.04 -10.24
CA GLY A 176 -10.57 18.38 -8.83
C GLY A 176 -9.24 18.62 -8.10
N VAL A 177 -8.21 17.84 -8.42
CA VAL A 177 -6.85 18.06 -7.92
C VAL A 177 -6.29 19.40 -8.38
N ARG A 178 -6.39 19.73 -9.67
CA ARG A 178 -5.90 21.03 -10.15
C ARG A 178 -6.64 22.20 -9.52
N LEU A 179 -7.96 22.11 -9.40
CA LEU A 179 -8.78 23.13 -8.73
C LEU A 179 -8.36 23.34 -7.27
N ALA A 180 -8.07 22.25 -6.55
CA ALA A 180 -7.60 22.32 -5.17
C ALA A 180 -6.21 22.97 -5.05
N VAL A 181 -5.29 22.67 -5.99
CA VAL A 181 -3.97 23.33 -6.05
C VAL A 181 -4.12 24.83 -6.27
N GLU A 182 -4.91 25.25 -7.26
CA GLU A 182 -5.16 26.66 -7.56
C GLU A 182 -5.85 27.41 -6.41
N ALA A 183 -6.70 26.71 -5.66
CA ALA A 183 -7.34 27.27 -4.48
C ALA A 183 -6.37 27.47 -3.30
N GLY A 184 -5.20 26.83 -3.31
CA GLY A 184 -4.17 26.98 -2.29
C GLY A 184 -4.00 25.79 -1.35
N ALA A 185 -4.31 24.56 -1.78
CA ALA A 185 -4.01 23.35 -1.01
C ALA A 185 -2.49 23.15 -0.83
N ASP A 186 -2.06 22.90 0.41
CA ASP A 186 -0.66 22.59 0.74
C ASP A 186 -0.36 21.09 0.56
N ALA A 187 -1.38 20.23 0.63
CA ALA A 187 -1.32 18.82 0.25
C ALA A 187 -2.68 18.33 -0.24
N LEU A 188 -2.70 17.18 -0.90
CA LEU A 188 -3.88 16.60 -1.52
C LEU A 188 -4.13 15.20 -0.99
N LYS A 189 -5.41 14.86 -0.82
CA LYS A 189 -5.88 13.52 -0.51
C LYS A 189 -6.78 13.03 -1.63
N ALA A 190 -6.27 12.23 -2.56
CA ALA A 190 -6.99 11.86 -3.78
C ALA A 190 -7.23 10.33 -3.89
N PRO A 191 -8.23 9.85 -4.63
CA PRO A 191 -8.39 8.43 -4.92
C PRO A 191 -7.22 7.90 -5.76
N TYR A 192 -6.78 6.68 -5.49
CA TYR A 192 -6.00 5.95 -6.48
C TYR A 192 -6.89 5.64 -7.69
N THR A 193 -6.37 5.85 -8.90
CA THR A 193 -7.13 5.72 -10.15
C THR A 193 -7.26 4.27 -10.63
N GLY A 194 -6.52 3.34 -10.01
CA GLY A 194 -6.58 1.91 -10.27
C GLY A 194 -5.34 1.36 -10.98
N ASP A 195 -4.53 2.22 -11.58
CA ASP A 195 -3.26 1.86 -12.20
C ASP A 195 -2.24 3.02 -12.17
N PRO A 196 -0.94 2.74 -12.28
CA PRO A 196 0.11 3.75 -12.21
C PRO A 196 0.07 4.78 -13.35
N ASP A 197 -0.36 4.39 -14.55
CA ASP A 197 -0.33 5.25 -15.75
C ASP A 197 -1.37 6.35 -15.66
N THR A 198 -2.60 6.00 -15.28
CA THR A 198 -3.67 6.97 -15.03
C THR A 198 -3.35 7.83 -13.80
N PHE A 199 -2.73 7.26 -12.76
CA PHE A 199 -2.40 8.02 -11.55
C PHE A 199 -1.30 9.06 -11.79
N ARG A 200 -0.36 8.83 -12.72
CA ARG A 200 0.61 9.86 -13.15
C ARG A 200 -0.06 11.14 -13.66
N ARG A 201 -1.26 11.05 -14.24
CA ARG A 201 -2.03 12.24 -14.66
C ARG A 201 -2.44 13.09 -13.45
N VAL A 202 -2.81 12.43 -12.35
CA VAL A 202 -3.15 13.08 -11.07
C VAL A 202 -1.91 13.76 -10.47
N ILE A 203 -0.77 13.06 -10.44
CA ILE A 203 0.50 13.62 -9.94
C ILE A 203 0.94 14.85 -10.77
N ARG A 204 0.79 14.81 -12.10
CA ARG A 204 1.09 15.97 -12.95
C ARG A 204 0.15 17.15 -12.66
N ALA A 205 -1.14 16.87 -12.47
CA ALA A 205 -2.13 17.91 -12.16
C ALA A 205 -1.87 18.58 -10.80
N ALA A 206 -1.26 17.85 -9.86
CA ALA A 206 -0.88 18.35 -8.55
C ALA A 206 0.26 19.38 -8.59
N ALA A 207 0.99 19.52 -9.70
CA ALA A 207 1.99 20.57 -9.92
C ALA A 207 3.04 20.72 -8.78
N GLY A 208 3.47 19.59 -8.19
CA GLY A 208 4.44 19.56 -7.08
C GLY A 208 3.80 19.60 -5.68
N THR A 209 2.50 19.81 -5.56
CA THR A 209 1.77 19.65 -4.30
C THR A 209 1.72 18.17 -3.90
N PRO A 210 2.12 17.81 -2.66
CA PRO A 210 2.12 16.43 -2.18
C PRO A 210 0.76 15.74 -2.32
N VAL A 211 0.73 14.52 -2.88
CA VAL A 211 -0.50 13.73 -3.08
C VAL A 211 -0.45 12.46 -2.26
N LEU A 212 -1.37 12.31 -1.31
CA LEU A 212 -1.56 11.08 -0.55
C LEU A 212 -2.83 10.36 -1.01
N ILE A 213 -2.76 9.05 -1.22
CA ILE A 213 -3.96 8.31 -1.66
C ILE A 213 -4.90 7.99 -0.51
N LEU A 214 -6.21 8.12 -0.74
CA LEU A 214 -7.24 7.78 0.26
C LEU A 214 -7.65 6.30 0.24
N GLY A 215 -7.99 5.78 1.42
CA GLY A 215 -8.45 4.40 1.68
C GLY A 215 -9.86 4.04 1.19
N GLY A 216 -10.29 4.59 0.06
CA GLY A 216 -11.53 4.25 -0.65
C GLY A 216 -11.41 2.93 -1.42
N TYR A 217 -10.16 2.54 -1.71
CA TYR A 217 -9.78 1.23 -2.18
C TYR A 217 -9.94 0.19 -1.06
N ARG A 218 -10.89 -0.73 -1.20
CA ARG A 218 -11.04 -1.87 -0.30
C ARG A 218 -10.18 -3.01 -0.83
N ALA A 219 -8.96 -3.11 -0.30
CA ALA A 219 -8.05 -4.16 -0.71
C ALA A 219 -8.65 -5.54 -0.46
N LYS A 220 -8.47 -6.45 -1.43
CA LYS A 220 -8.95 -7.84 -1.34
C LYS A 220 -8.03 -8.70 -0.48
N SER A 221 -6.76 -8.32 -0.39
CA SER A 221 -5.73 -9.01 0.40
C SER A 221 -4.69 -8.02 0.93
N LEU A 222 -3.83 -8.48 1.84
CA LEU A 222 -2.69 -7.70 2.30
C LEU A 222 -1.75 -7.34 1.14
N ARG A 223 -1.48 -8.30 0.25
CA ARG A 223 -0.64 -8.09 -0.94
C ARG A 223 -1.18 -6.96 -1.81
N ASP A 224 -2.46 -7.03 -2.14
CA ASP A 224 -3.18 -6.06 -2.97
C ASP A 224 -3.06 -4.63 -2.40
N LEU A 225 -3.20 -4.49 -1.06
CA LEU A 225 -3.00 -3.21 -0.39
C LEU A 225 -1.55 -2.70 -0.53
N LEU A 226 -0.56 -3.56 -0.30
CA LEU A 226 0.85 -3.20 -0.32
C LEU A 226 1.34 -2.88 -1.75
N GLU A 227 0.86 -3.60 -2.76
CA GLU A 227 1.12 -3.32 -4.18
C GLU A 227 0.62 -1.92 -4.57
N VAL A 228 -0.61 -1.55 -4.17
CA VAL A 228 -1.13 -0.19 -4.42
C VAL A 228 -0.29 0.89 -3.74
N VAL A 229 0.19 0.65 -2.51
CA VAL A 229 1.08 1.59 -1.81
C VAL A 229 2.39 1.75 -2.59
N GLU A 230 2.98 0.64 -3.05
CA GLU A 230 4.22 0.64 -3.84
C GLU A 230 4.03 1.39 -5.16
N GLU A 231 2.95 1.09 -5.89
CA GLU A 231 2.61 1.72 -7.16
C GLU A 231 2.51 3.24 -7.02
N VAL A 232 1.78 3.73 -6.02
CA VAL A 232 1.61 5.16 -5.75
C VAL A 232 2.95 5.85 -5.50
N VAL A 233 3.78 5.27 -4.63
CA VAL A 233 5.10 5.82 -4.33
C VAL A 233 5.99 5.81 -5.58
N SER A 234 5.91 4.75 -6.40
CA SER A 234 6.72 4.60 -7.62
C SER A 234 6.44 5.67 -8.69
N VAL A 235 5.26 6.28 -8.67
CA VAL A 235 4.87 7.33 -9.64
C VAL A 235 4.88 8.74 -9.06
N GLY A 236 5.44 8.93 -7.86
CA GLY A 236 5.63 10.24 -7.24
C GLY A 236 4.55 10.65 -6.24
N GLY A 237 3.67 9.73 -5.81
CA GLY A 237 2.78 9.98 -4.69
C GLY A 237 3.55 10.10 -3.37
N SER A 238 3.08 10.98 -2.49
CA SER A 238 3.67 11.30 -1.19
C SER A 238 3.19 10.39 -0.05
N GLY A 239 2.60 9.23 -0.38
CA GLY A 239 2.18 8.23 0.60
C GLY A 239 0.66 8.06 0.66
N VAL A 240 0.14 7.78 1.87
CA VAL A 240 -1.22 7.25 2.04
C VAL A 240 -2.00 7.89 3.19
N VAL A 241 -3.31 7.95 3.04
CA VAL A 241 -4.30 8.26 4.09
C VAL A 241 -5.30 7.12 4.16
N PHE A 242 -5.03 6.11 5.00
CA PHE A 242 -5.89 4.94 5.13
C PHE A 242 -6.82 5.01 6.34
N GLY A 243 -8.08 4.66 6.09
CA GLY A 243 -9.11 4.59 7.12
C GLY A 243 -9.44 3.15 7.48
N ARG A 244 -10.55 2.66 6.91
CA ARG A 244 -11.11 1.33 7.17
C ARG A 244 -10.08 0.20 7.08
N ASN A 245 -9.19 0.20 6.09
CA ASN A 245 -8.15 -0.84 5.94
C ASN A 245 -7.27 -0.99 7.18
N VAL A 246 -6.97 0.12 7.88
CA VAL A 246 -6.15 0.11 9.12
C VAL A 246 -7.03 -0.08 10.35
N LEU A 247 -8.15 0.64 10.45
CA LEU A 247 -9.02 0.58 11.63
C LEU A 247 -9.69 -0.80 11.83
N GLN A 248 -9.88 -1.55 10.74
CA GLN A 248 -10.54 -2.86 10.73
C GLN A 248 -9.56 -4.02 10.58
N ALA A 249 -8.25 -3.76 10.55
CA ALA A 249 -7.24 -4.80 10.52
C ALA A 249 -7.17 -5.54 11.87
N ASP A 250 -6.87 -6.84 11.83
CA ASP A 250 -6.66 -7.65 13.04
C ASP A 250 -5.51 -7.08 13.89
N ASP A 251 -4.41 -6.70 13.22
CA ASP A 251 -3.26 -6.03 13.81
C ASP A 251 -2.91 -4.72 13.07
N PRO A 252 -3.52 -3.58 13.46
CA PRO A 252 -3.25 -2.28 12.87
C PRO A 252 -1.78 -1.84 13.01
N ALA A 253 -1.11 -2.25 14.10
CA ALA A 253 0.27 -1.81 14.35
C ALA A 253 1.23 -2.48 13.36
N ARG A 254 1.06 -3.79 13.14
CA ARG A 254 1.84 -4.53 12.15
C ARG A 254 1.55 -4.06 10.73
N LEU A 255 0.28 -3.82 10.39
CA LEU A 255 -0.08 -3.32 9.07
C LEU A 255 0.58 -1.97 8.79
N LEU A 256 0.58 -1.06 9.78
CA LEU A 256 1.23 0.24 9.65
C LEU A 256 2.75 0.12 9.49
N SER A 257 3.43 -0.75 10.24
CA SER A 257 4.88 -0.93 10.05
C SER A 257 5.21 -1.43 8.64
N GLN A 258 4.37 -2.29 8.07
CA GLN A 258 4.52 -2.79 6.71
C GLN A 258 4.30 -1.69 5.66
N ILE A 259 3.29 -0.84 5.84
CA ILE A 259 3.06 0.30 4.94
C ILE A 259 4.21 1.31 5.03
N ARG A 260 4.70 1.60 6.24
CA ARG A 260 5.83 2.52 6.46
C ARG A 260 7.12 2.02 5.81
N ALA A 261 7.38 0.72 5.86
CA ALA A 261 8.50 0.11 5.14
C ALA A 261 8.48 0.41 3.63
N ILE A 262 7.30 0.45 3.00
CA ILE A 262 7.19 0.82 1.58
C ILE A 262 7.37 2.33 1.40
N VAL A 263 6.64 3.12 2.19
CA VAL A 263 6.57 4.58 2.02
C VAL A 263 7.90 5.26 2.34
N HIS A 264 8.53 4.92 3.46
CA HIS A 264 9.74 5.60 3.94
C HIS A 264 11.04 4.85 3.64
N GLU A 265 11.02 3.51 3.62
CA GLU A 265 12.24 2.72 3.43
C GLU A 265 12.39 2.22 1.98
N GLY A 266 11.39 2.42 1.13
CA GLY A 266 11.41 1.98 -0.27
C GLY A 266 11.39 0.47 -0.47
N ARG A 267 11.01 -0.30 0.57
CA ARG A 267 10.88 -1.76 0.50
C ARG A 267 9.77 -2.16 -0.47
N LYS A 268 9.92 -3.33 -1.08
CA LYS A 268 8.96 -3.85 -2.07
C LYS A 268 7.83 -4.61 -1.39
N ALA A 269 6.62 -4.53 -1.94
CA ALA A 269 5.45 -5.22 -1.41
C ALA A 269 5.70 -6.72 -1.25
N ARG A 270 6.33 -7.34 -2.26
CA ARG A 270 6.74 -8.76 -2.23
C ARG A 270 7.66 -9.11 -1.06
N GLU A 271 8.63 -8.27 -0.72
CA GLU A 271 9.59 -8.54 0.37
C GLU A 271 8.90 -8.54 1.73
N ILE A 272 7.85 -7.71 1.85
CA ILE A 272 7.08 -7.58 3.08
C ILE A 272 6.07 -8.72 3.21
N VAL A 273 5.43 -9.13 2.11
CA VAL A 273 4.55 -10.30 2.08
C VAL A 273 5.30 -11.57 2.52
N PHE A 274 6.58 -11.67 2.15
CA PHE A 274 7.45 -12.79 2.50
C PHE A 274 8.45 -12.47 3.62
N GLU A 275 8.16 -11.51 4.51
CA GLU A 275 9.04 -11.15 5.63
C GLU A 275 9.16 -12.31 6.65
N LEU A 276 10.03 -13.26 6.32
CA LEU A 276 10.22 -14.52 7.01
C LEU A 276 11.52 -14.45 7.79
N LYS A 277 11.42 -14.36 9.12
CA LYS A 277 12.58 -14.27 10.05
C LYS A 277 13.35 -15.59 10.21
N ARG A 278 13.11 -16.59 9.36
CA ARG A 278 13.70 -17.93 9.44
C ARG A 278 13.63 -18.64 8.07
N PRO A 279 14.53 -19.61 7.79
CA PRO A 279 14.48 -20.41 6.57
C PRO A 279 13.12 -21.07 6.34
N PHE A 280 12.71 -21.16 5.09
CA PHE A 280 11.38 -21.66 4.71
C PHE A 280 11.46 -22.53 3.46
N ARG A 281 10.44 -23.36 3.27
CA ARG A 281 10.27 -24.24 2.10
C ARG A 281 8.98 -23.92 1.37
N ILE A 282 8.96 -24.20 0.07
CA ILE A 282 7.74 -24.14 -0.74
C ILE A 282 6.94 -25.42 -0.53
N VAL A 283 5.64 -25.28 -0.27
CA VAL A 283 4.67 -26.36 -0.14
C VAL A 283 3.72 -26.33 -1.33
N VAL A 284 3.45 -27.50 -1.88
CA VAL A 284 2.62 -27.67 -3.10
C VAL A 284 1.30 -28.34 -2.73
N ASP A 285 0.18 -27.72 -3.10
CA ASP A 285 -1.12 -28.37 -3.20
C ASP A 285 -1.48 -28.56 -4.67
N TYR A 286 -1.17 -29.74 -5.20
CA TYR A 286 -1.35 -30.04 -6.63
C TYR A 286 -2.83 -30.02 -7.06
N ARG A 287 -3.77 -30.19 -6.13
CA ARG A 287 -5.22 -30.20 -6.43
C ARG A 287 -5.72 -28.84 -6.91
N LEU A 288 -5.01 -27.78 -6.54
CA LEU A 288 -5.31 -26.41 -6.97
C LEU A 288 -4.60 -26.04 -8.27
N CYS A 289 -3.66 -26.85 -8.74
CA CYS A 289 -2.86 -26.54 -9.93
C CYS A 289 -3.68 -26.74 -11.21
N THR A 290 -3.76 -25.69 -12.02
CA THR A 290 -4.45 -25.70 -13.33
C THR A 290 -3.51 -25.99 -14.50
N GLY A 291 -2.21 -26.13 -14.26
CA GLY A 291 -1.23 -26.32 -15.34
C GLY A 291 -0.82 -25.04 -16.08
N CYS A 292 -1.19 -23.84 -15.60
CA CYS A 292 -0.95 -22.57 -16.31
C CYS A 292 0.52 -22.15 -16.51
N ARG A 293 1.47 -22.80 -15.82
CA ARG A 293 2.93 -22.55 -15.88
C ARG A 293 3.40 -21.11 -15.57
N ILE A 294 2.54 -20.25 -15.04
CA ILE A 294 2.94 -18.88 -14.61
C ILE A 294 4.13 -18.91 -13.65
N CYS A 295 4.15 -19.85 -12.70
CA CYS A 295 5.26 -20.02 -11.77
C CYS A 295 6.60 -20.39 -12.44
N VAL A 296 6.56 -21.11 -13.58
CA VAL A 296 7.74 -21.48 -14.38
C VAL A 296 8.29 -20.25 -15.09
N LEU A 297 7.41 -19.50 -15.75
CA LEU A 297 7.75 -18.27 -16.47
C LEU A 297 8.22 -17.16 -15.52
N ALA A 298 7.59 -17.02 -14.35
CA ALA A 298 7.99 -16.05 -13.35
C ALA A 298 9.42 -16.31 -12.86
N CYS A 299 9.78 -17.58 -12.63
CA CYS A 299 11.13 -17.94 -12.18
C CYS A 299 12.19 -17.56 -13.23
N SER A 300 12.03 -17.94 -14.49
CA SER A 300 13.02 -17.59 -15.51
C SER A 300 13.06 -16.09 -15.82
N SER A 301 11.91 -15.42 -15.80
CA SER A 301 11.83 -13.97 -16.01
C SER A 301 12.57 -13.20 -14.91
N ILE A 302 12.36 -13.53 -13.65
CA ILE A 302 12.97 -12.82 -12.51
C ILE A 302 14.48 -13.03 -12.46
N HIS A 303 14.96 -14.25 -12.75
CA HIS A 303 16.37 -14.56 -12.63
C HIS A 303 17.19 -14.16 -13.86
N TYR A 304 16.57 -14.17 -15.05
CA TYR A 304 17.30 -14.08 -16.31
C TYR A 304 16.73 -13.05 -17.29
N GLY A 305 15.58 -12.42 -16.99
CA GLY A 305 14.89 -11.52 -17.91
C GLY A 305 14.35 -12.22 -19.15
N MET A 306 14.22 -13.55 -19.13
CA MET A 306 13.82 -14.37 -20.27
C MET A 306 12.67 -15.30 -19.89
N PHE A 307 11.75 -15.53 -20.84
CA PHE A 307 10.65 -16.48 -20.69
C PHE A 307 11.05 -17.85 -21.28
N ASP A 308 12.01 -18.53 -20.64
CA ASP A 308 12.49 -19.85 -21.06
C ASP A 308 12.30 -20.86 -19.93
N GLU A 309 11.52 -21.92 -20.16
CA GLU A 309 11.26 -22.96 -19.16
C GLU A 309 12.53 -23.71 -18.73
N ARG A 310 13.53 -23.82 -19.61
CA ARG A 310 14.83 -24.48 -19.32
C ARG A 310 15.62 -23.73 -18.26
N LEU A 311 15.40 -22.41 -18.17
CA LEU A 311 16.00 -21.53 -17.17
C LEU A 311 15.17 -21.45 -15.88
N SER A 312 14.22 -22.36 -15.65
CA SER A 312 13.35 -22.32 -14.47
C SER A 312 13.74 -23.37 -13.43
N ALA A 313 13.84 -22.96 -12.16
CA ALA A 313 14.07 -23.84 -11.01
C ALA A 313 12.76 -24.40 -10.41
N ILE A 314 11.70 -24.45 -11.21
CA ILE A 314 10.41 -25.06 -10.91
C ILE A 314 9.83 -25.66 -12.19
N LYS A 315 9.14 -26.79 -12.08
CA LYS A 315 8.49 -27.47 -13.21
C LYS A 315 7.02 -27.68 -12.91
N VAL A 316 6.18 -27.76 -13.94
CA VAL A 316 4.79 -28.21 -13.82
C VAL A 316 4.60 -29.40 -14.74
N LEU A 317 4.47 -30.58 -14.14
CA LEU A 317 4.27 -31.85 -14.83
C LEU A 317 2.78 -32.14 -15.03
N GLY A 318 2.47 -33.06 -15.93
CA GLY A 318 1.10 -33.47 -16.27
C GLY A 318 0.64 -32.91 -17.62
N SER A 319 -0.44 -33.49 -18.12
CA SER A 319 -1.10 -33.12 -19.38
C SER A 319 -2.59 -32.99 -19.15
N TRP A 320 -3.28 -32.30 -20.06
CA TRP A 320 -4.74 -32.21 -20.03
C TRP A 320 -5.39 -33.47 -20.65
N PRO A 321 -6.51 -33.98 -20.10
CA PRO A 321 -7.11 -33.66 -18.80
C PRO A 321 -6.29 -34.24 -17.64
N GLY A 322 -6.25 -33.53 -16.50
CA GLY A 322 -5.22 -33.61 -15.45
C GLY A 322 -4.99 -34.95 -14.71
N PRO A 323 -4.22 -34.96 -13.59
CA PRO A 323 -3.79 -33.80 -12.79
C PRO A 323 -2.46 -33.17 -13.24
N PHE A 324 -2.28 -31.89 -12.90
CA PHE A 324 -0.99 -31.19 -12.99
C PHE A 324 -0.28 -31.18 -11.64
N LYS A 325 1.05 -31.28 -11.66
CA LYS A 325 1.87 -31.32 -10.45
C LYS A 325 3.06 -30.37 -10.55
N PRO A 326 3.05 -29.26 -9.77
CA PRO A 326 4.25 -28.47 -9.57
C PRO A 326 5.34 -29.29 -8.86
N VAL A 327 6.56 -29.22 -9.37
CA VAL A 327 7.76 -29.82 -8.77
C VAL A 327 8.71 -28.68 -8.45
N VAL A 328 9.03 -28.53 -7.16
CA VAL A 328 9.83 -27.43 -6.60
C VAL A 328 11.07 -27.97 -5.89
N CYS A 329 12.09 -27.13 -5.73
CA CYS A 329 13.23 -27.46 -4.88
C CYS A 329 12.78 -27.68 -3.42
N THR A 330 13.22 -28.79 -2.82
CA THR A 330 12.96 -29.10 -1.39
C THR A 330 13.98 -28.51 -0.43
N GLN A 331 15.02 -27.83 -0.95
CA GLN A 331 16.13 -27.28 -0.18
C GLN A 331 16.87 -28.34 0.67
N CYS A 332 16.98 -29.57 0.16
CA CYS A 332 17.64 -30.70 0.85
C CYS A 332 19.18 -30.64 0.88
N GLY A 333 19.80 -29.76 0.08
CA GLY A 333 21.26 -29.56 0.07
C GLY A 333 22.09 -30.69 -0.58
N LEU A 334 21.49 -31.69 -1.24
CA LEU A 334 22.26 -32.75 -1.93
C LEU A 334 23.21 -32.20 -2.99
N CYS A 335 22.79 -31.18 -3.74
CA CYS A 335 23.63 -30.47 -4.71
C CYS A 335 24.82 -29.73 -4.06
N VAL A 336 24.66 -29.21 -2.84
CA VAL A 336 25.74 -28.61 -2.05
C VAL A 336 26.75 -29.68 -1.64
N LYS A 337 26.27 -30.83 -1.14
CA LYS A 337 27.13 -31.97 -0.76
C LYS A 337 27.92 -32.53 -1.95
N ALA A 338 27.32 -32.54 -3.14
CA ALA A 338 27.97 -33.00 -4.36
C ALA A 338 29.02 -32.00 -4.91
N CYS A 339 29.01 -30.74 -4.47
CA CYS A 339 29.89 -29.71 -5.01
C CYS A 339 31.29 -29.75 -4.40
N GLN A 340 32.21 -30.47 -5.05
CA GLN A 340 33.61 -30.61 -4.61
C GLN A 340 34.40 -29.30 -4.60
N TYR A 341 33.98 -28.31 -5.39
CA TYR A 341 34.63 -27.00 -5.50
C TYR A 341 34.10 -25.96 -4.50
N GLY A 342 33.10 -26.31 -3.68
CA GLY A 342 32.47 -25.37 -2.75
C GLY A 342 31.79 -24.18 -3.44
N ALA A 343 31.33 -24.37 -4.67
CA ALA A 343 30.66 -23.35 -5.48
C ALA A 343 29.17 -23.20 -5.14
N LEU A 344 28.56 -24.18 -4.46
CA LEU A 344 27.19 -24.13 -3.97
C LEU A 344 27.17 -24.17 -2.45
N THR A 345 26.37 -23.31 -1.82
CA THR A 345 26.12 -23.30 -0.37
C THR A 345 24.64 -23.03 -0.08
N MET A 346 24.21 -23.16 1.17
CA MET A 346 22.86 -22.80 1.62
C MET A 346 22.88 -21.46 2.32
N SER A 347 21.94 -20.57 1.99
CA SER A 347 21.75 -19.32 2.73
C SER A 347 21.18 -19.62 4.12
N PRO A 348 21.81 -19.15 5.21
CA PRO A 348 21.28 -19.32 6.56
C PRO A 348 20.02 -18.48 6.81
N GLU A 349 19.79 -17.44 6.00
CA GLU A 349 18.67 -16.52 6.14
C GLU A 349 17.40 -17.08 5.49
N THR A 350 17.52 -17.54 4.24
CA THR A 350 16.35 -17.93 3.42
C THR A 350 16.22 -19.44 3.28
N GLY A 351 17.31 -20.19 3.48
CA GLY A 351 17.39 -21.60 3.11
C GLY A 351 17.50 -21.84 1.60
N GLY A 352 17.71 -20.80 0.78
CA GLY A 352 17.94 -20.94 -0.66
C GLY A 352 19.38 -21.29 -1.02
N LEU A 353 19.59 -21.86 -2.20
CA LEU A 353 20.93 -22.16 -2.72
C LEU A 353 21.67 -20.87 -3.12
N VAL A 354 22.96 -20.80 -2.81
CA VAL A 354 23.85 -19.69 -3.19
C VAL A 354 24.93 -20.23 -4.12
N TRP A 355 25.09 -19.60 -5.29
CA TRP A 355 26.04 -19.98 -6.32
C TRP A 355 27.20 -18.97 -6.44
N ASN A 356 28.41 -19.43 -6.15
CA ASN A 356 29.65 -18.71 -6.43
C ASN A 356 30.15 -19.08 -7.85
N ARG A 357 30.09 -18.12 -8.77
CA ARG A 357 30.48 -18.32 -10.18
C ARG A 357 31.98 -18.55 -10.35
N GLU A 358 32.82 -17.92 -9.54
CA GLU A 358 34.28 -18.02 -9.66
C GLU A 358 34.80 -19.40 -9.30
N ARG A 359 34.12 -20.10 -8.38
CA ARG A 359 34.47 -21.47 -7.98
C ARG A 359 33.81 -22.53 -8.84
N CYS A 360 32.87 -22.17 -9.71
CA CYS A 360 32.06 -23.13 -10.44
C CYS A 360 32.70 -23.51 -11.77
N THR A 361 33.01 -24.80 -11.92
CA THR A 361 33.55 -25.37 -13.17
C THR A 361 32.47 -25.87 -14.14
N LEU A 362 31.18 -25.72 -13.78
CA LEU A 362 30.03 -26.26 -14.54
C LEU A 362 30.13 -27.77 -14.83
N CYS A 363 30.77 -28.56 -13.95
CA CYS A 363 30.98 -30.00 -14.15
C CYS A 363 29.71 -30.88 -14.11
N GLY A 364 28.56 -30.35 -13.70
CA GLY A 364 27.29 -31.09 -13.71
C GLY A 364 26.99 -31.98 -12.50
N ALA A 365 27.93 -32.20 -11.56
CA ALA A 365 27.72 -33.07 -10.40
C ALA A 365 26.48 -32.70 -9.55
N CYS A 366 26.16 -31.40 -9.45
CA CYS A 366 24.98 -30.92 -8.76
C CYS A 366 23.65 -31.22 -9.49
N VAL A 367 23.69 -31.33 -10.82
CA VAL A 367 22.54 -31.70 -11.66
C VAL A 367 22.21 -33.18 -11.45
N GLU A 368 23.22 -34.05 -11.50
CA GLU A 368 23.07 -35.49 -11.26
C GLU A 368 22.58 -35.80 -9.84
N ALA A 369 23.07 -35.04 -8.85
CA ALA A 369 22.68 -35.21 -7.46
C ALA A 369 21.24 -34.75 -7.14
N CYS A 370 20.54 -34.08 -8.06
CA CYS A 370 19.20 -33.53 -7.80
C CYS A 370 18.10 -34.57 -8.09
N PRO A 371 17.46 -35.18 -7.06
CA PRO A 371 16.46 -36.24 -7.28
C PRO A 371 15.17 -35.73 -7.93
N LEU A 372 14.93 -34.41 -7.89
CA LEU A 372 13.76 -33.77 -8.47
C LEU A 372 14.03 -33.20 -9.88
N GLY A 373 15.28 -33.27 -10.34
CA GLY A 373 15.72 -32.68 -11.61
C GLY A 373 15.48 -31.18 -11.71
N ILE A 374 15.54 -30.45 -10.58
CA ILE A 374 15.34 -28.99 -10.53
C ILE A 374 16.63 -28.23 -10.87
N VAL A 375 17.78 -28.74 -10.44
CA VAL A 375 19.07 -28.16 -10.80
C VAL A 375 19.35 -28.47 -12.26
N GLY A 376 19.76 -27.48 -13.04
CA GLY A 376 20.03 -27.62 -14.47
C GLY A 376 21.18 -26.74 -14.93
N ILE A 377 21.72 -27.01 -16.12
CA ILE A 377 22.71 -26.18 -16.79
C ILE A 377 22.19 -25.84 -18.18
N VAL A 378 22.16 -24.55 -18.51
CA VAL A 378 21.79 -24.05 -19.84
C VAL A 378 22.90 -23.14 -20.34
N GLY A 379 23.69 -23.60 -21.30
CA GLY A 379 24.89 -22.90 -21.74
C GLY A 379 25.88 -22.71 -20.58
N LYS A 380 26.18 -21.46 -20.21
CA LYS A 380 27.06 -21.11 -19.08
C LYS A 380 26.30 -20.78 -17.78
N GLN A 381 25.00 -21.05 -17.73
CA GLN A 381 24.15 -20.69 -16.61
C GLN A 381 23.77 -21.93 -15.80
N LEU A 382 24.09 -21.91 -14.50
CA LEU A 382 23.59 -22.88 -13.52
C LEU A 382 22.21 -22.44 -13.02
N VAL A 383 21.19 -23.26 -13.23
CA VAL A 383 19.81 -23.02 -12.81
C VAL A 383 19.59 -23.69 -11.47
N ILE A 384 19.30 -22.89 -10.44
CA ILE A 384 19.06 -23.33 -9.06
C ILE A 384 17.95 -22.50 -8.44
N CYS A 385 17.29 -23.03 -7.41
CA CYS A 385 16.34 -22.27 -6.60
C CYS A 385 17.07 -21.60 -5.44
N ASP A 386 17.36 -20.31 -5.57
CA ASP A 386 17.92 -19.44 -4.52
C ASP A 386 16.83 -18.83 -3.61
N MET A 387 15.60 -19.36 -3.70
CA MET A 387 14.39 -18.85 -3.03
C MET A 387 14.07 -17.39 -3.35
N CYS A 388 14.50 -16.91 -4.53
CA CYS A 388 14.40 -15.51 -4.95
C CYS A 388 14.88 -14.57 -3.83
N ARG A 389 15.94 -14.98 -3.11
CA ARG A 389 16.55 -14.26 -1.98
C ARG A 389 15.57 -13.88 -0.87
N GLY A 390 14.53 -14.70 -0.66
CA GLY A 390 13.58 -14.52 0.43
C GLY A 390 12.15 -14.19 -0.03
N ALA A 391 11.95 -13.87 -1.30
CA ALA A 391 10.64 -13.53 -1.85
C ALA A 391 10.28 -14.45 -3.03
N PRO A 392 9.87 -15.72 -2.80
CA PRO A 392 9.69 -16.71 -3.86
C PRO A 392 8.62 -16.31 -4.88
N GLU A 393 9.07 -15.87 -6.05
CA GLU A 393 8.22 -15.32 -7.11
C GLU A 393 7.27 -16.39 -7.68
N CYS A 394 7.67 -17.66 -7.70
CA CYS A 394 6.77 -18.74 -8.10
C CYS A 394 5.53 -18.87 -7.18
N VAL A 395 5.68 -18.58 -5.88
CA VAL A 395 4.58 -18.51 -4.91
C VAL A 395 3.78 -17.23 -5.14
N TYR A 396 4.48 -16.10 -5.25
CA TYR A 396 3.86 -14.79 -5.48
C TYR A 396 2.96 -14.79 -6.72
N TRP A 397 3.41 -15.37 -7.82
CA TRP A 397 2.68 -15.36 -9.08
C TRP A 397 1.69 -16.53 -9.24
N CYS A 398 1.47 -17.37 -8.23
CA CYS A 398 0.53 -18.48 -8.34
C CYS A 398 -0.93 -18.01 -8.20
N PRO A 399 -1.75 -17.96 -9.26
CA PRO A 399 -3.11 -17.39 -9.18
C PRO A 399 -4.11 -18.31 -8.46
N ARG A 400 -3.71 -19.54 -8.14
CA ARG A 400 -4.55 -20.55 -7.49
C ARG A 400 -4.10 -20.88 -6.08
N ASP A 401 -3.05 -20.21 -5.60
CA ASP A 401 -2.40 -20.50 -4.32
C ASP A 401 -2.03 -21.99 -4.17
N ALA A 402 -1.73 -22.66 -5.30
CA ALA A 402 -1.25 -24.03 -5.34
C ALA A 402 0.17 -24.17 -4.76
N LEU A 403 0.86 -23.04 -4.61
CA LEU A 403 2.18 -22.90 -4.01
C LEU A 403 2.06 -21.98 -2.80
N SER A 404 2.66 -22.36 -1.68
CA SER A 404 2.73 -21.56 -0.45
C SER A 404 4.09 -21.74 0.23
N VAL A 405 4.38 -20.95 1.26
CA VAL A 405 5.62 -21.08 2.05
C VAL A 405 5.32 -21.58 3.46
N LYS A 406 6.20 -22.42 4.01
CA LYS A 406 6.21 -22.80 5.42
C LYS A 406 7.62 -22.72 5.99
N PRO A 407 7.80 -22.22 7.22
CA PRO A 407 9.09 -22.29 7.91
C PRO A 407 9.65 -23.71 8.00
N ILE A 408 10.97 -23.84 7.91
CA ILE A 408 11.67 -25.10 8.12
C ILE A 408 11.79 -25.33 9.64
N GLY A 409 11.37 -26.50 10.12
CA GLY A 409 11.45 -26.90 11.53
C GLY A 409 10.11 -26.93 12.29
N ASP A 410 9.05 -26.34 11.74
CA ASP A 410 7.69 -26.56 12.24
C ASP A 410 7.19 -27.93 11.73
N LYS A 411 6.92 -28.86 12.66
CA LYS A 411 6.38 -30.21 12.35
C LYS A 411 4.95 -30.13 11.84
#